data_AF-A0A6S7JM48-F1
#
_entry.id   AF-A0A6S7JM48-F1
#
_cell.length_a   1.000
_cell.length_b   1.000
_cell.length_c   1.000
_cell.angle_alpha   90.00
_cell.angle_beta   90.00
_cell.angle_gamma   90.00
#
_symmetry.space_group_name_H-M   'P 1'
#
loop_
_entity.id
_entity.type
_entity.pdbx_description
1 polymer ?
#
loop_
_entity_poly.entity_id
_entity_poly.type
_entity_poly.pdbx_seq_one_letter_code
_entity_poly.pdbx_strand_id
1 'polypeptide(L)'
;MHQVKYFANVNASDNLRKIVMRLPDYLIQKWKSIVINIRERRRSPTIEDFSTFLRKQVKAEYDPDFGDMSLKPPKYDPRKGEARERHGINAAQRNDHSKALKC
;
A
#
# COMPACT_ATOMS: atom_id res chain seq x y z
N MET A 1 -0.75 -31.93 -27.40
CA MET A 1 -0.11 -30.59 -27.46
C MET A 1 -1.09 -29.43 -27.20
N HIS A 2 -1.99 -29.53 -26.21
CA HIS A 2 -3.00 -28.48 -25.95
C HIS A 2 -2.55 -27.48 -24.87
N GLN A 3 -1.82 -27.96 -23.84
CA GLN A 3 -1.36 -27.11 -22.73
C GLN A 3 -0.39 -26.01 -23.16
N VAL A 4 0.55 -26.30 -24.07
CA VAL A 4 1.53 -25.31 -24.55
C VAL A 4 0.85 -24.14 -25.26
N LYS A 5 -0.14 -24.42 -26.12
CA LYS A 5 -0.93 -23.37 -26.81
C LYS A 5 -1.80 -22.57 -25.83
N TYR A 6 -2.37 -23.23 -24.82
CA TYR A 6 -3.16 -22.57 -23.78
C TYR A 6 -2.32 -21.56 -22.98
N PHE A 7 -1.13 -21.96 -22.49
CA PHE A 7 -0.26 -21.04 -21.77
C PHE A 7 0.27 -19.90 -22.64
N ALA A 8 0.54 -20.14 -23.92
CA ALA A 8 0.90 -19.06 -24.85
C ALA A 8 -0.22 -18.01 -25.00
N ASN A 9 -1.47 -18.45 -25.09
CA ASN A 9 -2.63 -17.56 -25.18
C ASN A 9 -2.86 -16.77 -23.87
N VAL A 10 -2.75 -17.44 -22.72
CA VAL A 10 -2.89 -16.79 -21.40
C VAL A 10 -1.74 -15.80 -21.15
N ASN A 11 -0.51 -16.13 -21.55
CA ASN A 11 0.66 -15.27 -21.42
C ASN A 11 0.67 -14.11 -22.43
N ALA A 12 -0.26 -14.08 -23.40
CA ALA A 12 -0.46 -12.89 -24.21
C ALA A 12 -0.79 -11.71 -23.29
N SER A 13 -0.09 -10.59 -23.48
CA SER A 13 -0.09 -9.44 -22.55
C SER A 13 -1.49 -8.95 -22.19
N ASP A 14 -2.41 -8.95 -23.16
CA ASP A 14 -3.77 -8.46 -22.97
C ASP A 14 -4.64 -9.42 -22.14
N ASN A 15 -4.43 -10.73 -22.29
CA ASN A 15 -5.17 -11.72 -21.52
C ASN A 15 -4.68 -11.75 -20.07
N LEU A 16 -3.37 -11.75 -19.86
CA LEU A 16 -2.80 -11.65 -18.52
C LEU A 16 -3.23 -10.34 -17.84
N ARG A 17 -3.27 -9.22 -18.58
CA ARG A 17 -3.79 -7.94 -18.08
C ARG A 17 -5.24 -8.05 -17.65
N LYS A 18 -6.13 -8.67 -18.45
CA LYS A 18 -7.54 -8.87 -18.09
C LYS A 18 -7.70 -9.68 -16.81
N ILE A 19 -6.86 -10.69 -16.58
CA ILE A 19 -6.87 -11.50 -15.35
C ILE A 19 -6.44 -10.65 -14.15
N VAL A 20 -5.33 -9.93 -14.28
CA VAL A 20 -4.78 -9.06 -13.21
C VAL A 20 -5.79 -8.00 -12.77
N MET A 21 -6.50 -7.40 -13.73
CA MET A 21 -7.50 -6.36 -13.47
C MET A 21 -8.72 -6.85 -12.66
N ARG A 22 -8.83 -8.15 -12.36
CA ARG A 22 -9.87 -8.70 -11.46
C ARG A 22 -9.45 -8.69 -9.99
N LEU A 23 -8.20 -8.35 -9.68
CA LEU A 23 -7.75 -8.22 -8.30
C LEU A 23 -8.18 -6.90 -7.66
N PRO A 24 -8.23 -6.82 -6.32
CA PRO A 24 -8.28 -5.55 -5.60
C PRO A 24 -7.15 -4.58 -6.01
N ASP A 25 -7.44 -3.28 -6.01
CA ASP A 25 -6.53 -2.23 -6.50
C ASP A 25 -5.15 -2.26 -5.85
N TYR A 26 -5.07 -2.50 -4.54
CA TYR A 26 -3.79 -2.56 -3.83
C TYR A 26 -2.89 -3.70 -4.33
N LEU A 27 -3.46 -4.83 -4.72
CA LEU A 27 -2.72 -5.95 -5.32
C LEU A 27 -2.31 -5.64 -6.77
N ILE A 28 -3.15 -4.93 -7.52
CA ILE A 28 -2.81 -4.47 -8.87
C ILE A 28 -1.58 -3.55 -8.82
N GLN A 29 -1.52 -2.61 -7.88
CA GLN A 29 -0.35 -1.73 -7.74
C GLN A 29 0.92 -2.50 -7.38
N LYS A 30 0.86 -3.42 -6.41
CA LYS A 30 2.00 -4.30 -6.08
C LYS A 30 2.44 -5.13 -7.28
N TRP A 31 1.50 -5.65 -8.07
CA TRP A 31 1.80 -6.41 -9.28
C TRP A 31 2.51 -5.57 -10.35
N LYS A 32 2.14 -4.30 -10.55
CA LYS A 32 2.83 -3.41 -11.50
C LYS A 32 4.32 -3.28 -11.20
N SER A 33 4.70 -3.15 -9.92
CA SER A 33 6.11 -3.11 -9.50
C SER A 33 6.85 -4.39 -9.87
N ILE A 34 6.22 -5.55 -9.71
CA ILE A 34 6.81 -6.84 -10.09
C ILE A 34 6.97 -6.93 -11.62
N VAL A 35 5.99 -6.47 -12.39
CA VAL A 35 6.07 -6.45 -13.85
C VAL A 35 7.23 -5.60 -14.34
N ILE A 36 7.49 -4.45 -13.71
CA ILE A 36 8.66 -3.61 -14.03
C ILE A 36 9.96 -4.41 -13.81
N ASN A 37 10.12 -5.02 -12.64
CA ASN A 37 11.30 -5.84 -12.31
C ASN A 37 11.50 -7.02 -13.29
N ILE A 38 10.40 -7.66 -13.75
CA ILE A 38 10.46 -8.75 -14.74
C ILE A 38 10.95 -8.21 -16.09
N ARG A 39 10.45 -7.04 -16.52
CA ARG A 39 10.81 -6.42 -17.79
C ARG A 39 12.24 -5.89 -17.80
N GLU A 40 12.73 -5.38 -16.68
CA GLU A 40 14.15 -4.99 -16.52
C GLU A 40 15.08 -6.16 -16.79
N ARG A 41 14.67 -7.38 -16.41
CA ARG A 41 15.38 -8.64 -16.70
C ARG A 41 15.16 -9.16 -18.13
N ARG A 42 14.64 -8.32 -19.04
CA ARG A 42 14.33 -8.65 -20.44
C ARG A 42 13.38 -9.83 -20.63
N ARG A 43 12.52 -10.12 -19.64
CA ARG A 43 11.51 -11.18 -19.72
C ARG A 43 10.10 -10.59 -19.80
N SER A 44 9.18 -11.35 -20.39
CA SER A 44 7.75 -11.03 -20.34
C SER A 44 7.09 -11.69 -19.12
N PRO A 45 6.19 -10.99 -18.41
CA PRO A 45 5.42 -11.58 -17.33
C PRO A 45 4.58 -12.76 -17.81
N THR A 46 4.52 -13.83 -17.02
CA THR A 46 3.71 -15.01 -17.31
C THR A 46 2.65 -15.23 -16.25
N ILE A 47 1.71 -16.13 -16.53
CA ILE A 47 0.71 -16.57 -15.56
C ILE A 47 1.34 -17.27 -14.34
N GLU A 48 2.51 -17.88 -14.51
CA GLU A 48 3.25 -18.51 -13.43
C GLU A 48 3.79 -17.48 -12.45
N ASP A 49 4.35 -16.38 -12.94
CA ASP A 49 4.78 -15.24 -12.11
C ASP A 49 3.61 -14.67 -11.31
N PHE A 50 2.47 -14.54 -11.97
CA PHE A 50 1.25 -14.03 -11.35
C PHE A 50 0.76 -14.95 -10.23
N SER A 51 0.74 -16.27 -10.49
CA SER A 51 0.37 -17.26 -9.48
C SER A 51 1.33 -17.26 -8.29
N THR A 52 2.63 -17.09 -8.55
CA THR A 52 3.68 -17.02 -7.53
C THR A 52 3.52 -15.76 -6.68
N PHE A 53 3.23 -14.63 -7.33
CA PHE A 53 2.92 -13.38 -6.64
C PHE A 53 1.73 -13.52 -5.70
N LEU A 54 0.61 -14.06 -6.18
CA LEU A 54 -0.59 -14.24 -5.35
C LEU A 54 -0.32 -15.15 -4.15
N ARG A 55 0.38 -16.27 -4.36
CA ARG A 55 0.77 -17.16 -3.25
C ARG A 55 1.60 -16.43 -2.19
N LYS A 56 2.51 -15.53 -2.59
CA LYS A 56 3.28 -14.71 -1.66
C LYS A 56 2.43 -13.70 -0.90
N GLN A 57 1.47 -13.06 -1.57
CA GLN A 57 0.55 -12.13 -0.91
C GLN A 57 -0.33 -12.83 0.12
N VAL A 58 -0.87 -14.01 -0.22
CA VAL A 58 -1.63 -14.83 0.73
C VAL A 58 -0.76 -15.23 1.91
N LYS A 59 0.45 -15.74 1.68
CA LYS A 59 1.37 -16.09 2.77
C LYS A 59 1.68 -14.91 3.69
N ALA A 60 1.85 -13.71 3.13
CA ALA A 60 2.12 -12.50 3.91
C ALA A 60 0.90 -12.06 4.75
N GLU A 61 -0.31 -12.18 4.20
CA GLU A 61 -1.55 -11.84 4.91
C GLU A 61 -1.83 -12.79 6.08
N TYR A 62 -1.56 -14.07 5.89
CA TYR A 62 -1.75 -15.12 6.91
C TYR A 62 -0.48 -15.44 7.70
N ASP A 63 0.52 -14.56 7.65
CA ASP A 63 1.73 -14.73 8.44
C ASP A 63 1.38 -14.59 9.94
N PRO A 64 1.79 -15.54 10.80
CA PRO A 64 1.39 -15.52 12.21
C PRO A 64 2.01 -14.36 12.99
N ASP A 65 3.18 -13.89 12.58
CA ASP A 65 3.92 -12.83 13.26
C ASP A 65 3.56 -11.46 12.70
N PHE A 66 3.29 -11.38 11.39
CA PHE A 66 3.24 -10.14 10.63
C PHE A 66 1.95 -9.92 9.83
N GLY A 67 1.03 -10.89 9.79
CA GLY A 67 -0.20 -10.83 8.99
C GLY A 67 -1.21 -9.77 9.43
N ASP A 68 -1.32 -9.51 10.75
CA ASP A 68 -2.20 -8.47 11.31
C ASP A 68 -1.52 -7.10 11.45
N MET A 69 -0.37 -6.88 10.77
CA MET A 69 0.29 -5.56 10.77
C MET A 69 -0.47 -4.49 9.97
N SER A 70 -1.62 -4.84 9.36
CA SER A 70 -2.57 -3.83 8.92
C SER A 70 -2.89 -2.94 10.11
N LEU A 71 -2.52 -1.66 10.02
CA LEU A 71 -2.75 -0.63 11.04
C LEU A 71 -4.23 -0.61 11.38
N LYS A 72 -4.69 -1.49 12.26
CA LYS A 72 -5.95 -1.29 12.97
C LYS A 72 -5.76 0.05 13.65
N PRO A 73 -6.51 1.10 13.27
CA PRO A 73 -6.48 2.31 14.08
C PRO A 73 -6.74 1.86 15.51
N PRO A 74 -5.97 2.36 16.50
CA PRO A 74 -6.17 1.95 17.88
C PRO A 74 -7.66 2.03 18.15
N LYS A 75 -8.26 0.91 18.59
CA LYS A 75 -9.69 0.87 18.93
C LYS A 75 -9.91 2.05 19.86
N TYR A 76 -10.61 3.08 19.38
CA TYR A 76 -10.97 4.22 20.21
C TYR A 76 -11.82 3.65 21.34
N ASP A 77 -11.23 3.58 22.53
CA ASP A 77 -11.95 3.22 23.73
C ASP A 77 -12.61 4.50 24.26
N PRO A 78 -13.93 4.70 24.07
CA PRO A 78 -14.60 5.88 24.58
C PRO A 78 -14.55 5.99 26.12
N ARG A 79 -14.12 4.95 26.83
CA ARG A 79 -13.95 4.98 28.30
C ARG A 79 -12.58 5.53 28.74
N LYS A 80 -11.62 5.65 27.83
CA LYS A 80 -10.32 6.29 28.10
C LYS A 80 -10.39 7.78 27.76
N GLY A 81 -11.38 8.46 28.32
CA GLY A 81 -11.46 9.90 28.31
C GLY A 81 -10.41 10.46 29.26
N GLU A 82 -9.30 10.95 28.71
CA GLU A 82 -8.56 12.07 29.29
C GLU A 82 -7.76 12.72 28.16
N ALA A 83 -8.36 13.78 27.63
CA ALA A 83 -7.72 14.72 26.74
C ALA A 83 -6.50 15.29 27.48
N ARG A 84 -5.30 14.81 27.15
CA ARG A 84 -4.10 15.62 27.36
C ARG A 84 -4.16 16.73 26.33
N GLU A 85 -4.76 17.85 26.72
CA GLU A 85 -4.58 19.13 26.06
C GLU A 85 -3.08 19.36 25.87
N ARG A 86 -2.60 19.15 24.65
CA ARG A 86 -1.26 19.57 24.26
C ARG A 86 -1.30 21.09 24.23
N HIS A 87 -1.03 21.71 25.36
CA HIS A 87 -0.68 23.13 25.43
C HIS A 87 0.53 23.34 24.52
N GLY A 88 0.26 23.81 23.30
CA GLY A 88 1.28 24.18 22.34
C GLY A 88 2.13 25.31 22.91
N ILE A 89 3.43 25.22 22.65
CA ILE A 89 4.52 26.09 23.10
C ILE A 89 4.46 27.54 22.55
N ASN A 90 3.30 28.00 22.05
CA ASN A 90 3.15 29.30 21.37
C ASN A 90 2.49 30.39 22.24
N ALA A 91 2.34 30.18 23.55
CA ALA A 91 1.75 31.18 24.46
C ALA A 91 2.74 32.29 24.90
N ALA A 92 4.01 32.24 24.49
CA ALA A 92 5.05 33.16 24.94
C ALA A 92 5.57 34.09 23.82
N GLN A 93 4.67 34.66 23.01
CA GLN A 93 5.08 35.72 22.08
C GLN A 93 3.94 36.69 21.75
N ARG A 94 3.31 37.25 22.79
CA ARG A 94 2.51 38.47 22.67
C ARG A 94 2.77 39.35 23.88
N ASN A 95 3.91 40.02 23.86
CA ASN A 95 4.12 41.34 24.45
C ASN A 95 5.58 41.72 24.22
N ASP A 96 5.85 42.42 23.11
CA ASP A 96 6.56 43.69 23.20
C ASP A 96 6.53 44.41 21.85
N HIS A 97 6.63 45.74 21.92
CA HIS A 97 6.64 46.72 20.82
C HIS A 97 5.29 47.22 20.28
N SER A 98 4.72 48.20 20.99
CA SER A 98 4.63 49.56 20.43
C SER A 98 4.13 50.57 21.49
N LYS A 99 5.05 51.07 22.32
CA LYS A 99 4.95 52.41 22.91
C LYS A 99 5.78 53.37 22.07
N ALA A 100 5.12 54.31 21.38
CA ALA A 100 5.57 55.62 20.88
C ALA A 100 4.69 55.98 19.66
N LEU A 101 4.05 57.14 19.51
CA LEU A 101 4.18 58.45 20.13
C LEU A 101 2.78 59.08 20.35
N LYS A 102 2.67 59.89 21.41
CA LYS A 102 1.70 60.99 21.51
C LYS A 102 2.35 62.25 20.93
N CYS A 103 1.65 62.94 20.04
CA CYS A 103 1.37 64.39 20.00
C CYS A 103 0.68 64.69 18.66
#